data_AF-A0A9P7ETI3-F1
#
_entry.id   AF-A0A9P7ETI3-F1
#
_cell.length_a   1.000
_cell.length_b   1.000
_cell.length_c   1.000
_cell.angle_alpha   90.00
_cell.angle_beta   90.00
_cell.angle_gamma   90.00
#
_symmetry.space_group_name_H-M   'P 1'
#
loop_
_entity.id
_entity.type
_entity.pdbx_description
1 polymer ?
#
loop_
_entity_poly.entity_id
_entity_poly.type
_entity_poly.pdbx_seq_one_letter_code
_entity_poly.pdbx_strand_id
1 'polypeptide(L)'
;MAEIARTYHENIQMTNNSHHHDQTQQNARRTSLAEIPASQKIETQTNQLNELLQEEHVLNALMSSKSGSATGIDGIPYELWKHLHDKYTEASKKNQPGFNIIKTLTIVMNDIQLHGVNQDLDFTLGWMCPLYKKKDRTRIENY
;
A
#
# COMPACT_ATOMS: atom_id res chain seq x y z
N MET A 1 -18.79 12.45 10.45
CA MET A 1 -18.66 11.82 9.12
C MET A 1 -17.65 10.67 9.13
N ALA A 2 -16.40 10.90 9.56
CA ALA A 2 -15.38 9.84 9.66
C ALA A 2 -15.83 8.64 10.52
N GLU A 3 -16.45 8.89 11.68
CA GLU A 3 -16.95 7.82 12.56
C GLU A 3 -18.13 7.04 11.97
N ILE A 4 -19.03 7.71 11.25
CA ILE A 4 -20.16 7.10 10.55
C ILE A 4 -19.66 6.24 9.39
N ALA A 5 -18.67 6.73 8.62
CA ALA A 5 -18.00 5.99 7.55
C ALA A 5 -17.29 4.75 8.10
N ARG A 6 -16.50 4.92 9.17
CA ARG A 6 -15.79 3.83 9.87
C ARG A 6 -16.77 2.74 10.28
N THR A 7 -17.82 3.11 11.03
CA THR A 7 -18.81 2.16 11.54
C THR A 7 -19.54 1.44 10.40
N TYR A 8 -19.93 2.17 9.35
CA TYR A 8 -20.57 1.56 8.18
C TYR A 8 -19.68 0.53 7.48
N HIS A 9 -18.42 0.87 7.20
CA HIS A 9 -17.50 -0.05 6.52
C HIS A 9 -17.00 -1.20 7.39
N GLU A 10 -16.75 -0.98 8.70
CA GLU A 10 -16.48 -2.06 9.65
C GLU A 10 -17.63 -3.05 9.70
N ASN A 11 -18.87 -2.55 9.76
CA ASN A 11 -20.05 -3.41 9.75
C ASN A 11 -20.16 -4.23 8.46
N ILE A 12 -19.84 -3.66 7.29
CA ILE A 12 -19.78 -4.40 6.01
C ILE A 12 -18.70 -5.48 6.03
N GLN A 13 -17.51 -5.15 6.54
CA GLN A 13 -16.41 -6.10 6.64
C GLN A 13 -16.77 -7.26 7.58
N MET A 14 -17.49 -6.98 8.66
CA MET A 14 -17.96 -7.98 9.64
C MET A 14 -19.15 -8.80 9.11
N THR A 15 -20.03 -8.23 8.29
CA THR A 15 -21.23 -8.95 7.78
C THR A 15 -20.90 -10.04 6.77
N ASN A 16 -19.69 -10.06 6.21
CA ASN A 16 -19.20 -11.17 5.39
C ASN A 16 -18.59 -12.34 6.18
N ASN A 17 -18.70 -12.36 7.51
CA ASN A 17 -18.39 -13.54 8.34
C ASN A 17 -19.44 -14.67 8.24
N SER A 18 -20.17 -14.77 7.13
CA SER A 18 -20.71 -16.08 6.74
C SER A 18 -19.50 -16.90 6.33
N HIS A 19 -18.94 -17.66 7.28
CA HIS A 19 -17.86 -18.62 7.07
C HIS A 19 -18.15 -19.56 5.90
N HIS A 20 -17.82 -19.14 4.69
CA HIS A 20 -17.37 -20.10 3.70
C HIS A 20 -16.00 -20.52 4.16
N HIS A 21 -15.95 -21.67 4.83
CA HIS A 21 -14.78 -22.51 5.07
C HIS A 21 -13.67 -22.15 4.06
N ASP A 22 -12.46 -21.81 4.48
CA ASP A 22 -11.37 -21.39 3.56
C ASP A 22 -11.24 -22.31 2.34
N GLN A 23 -11.50 -23.61 2.54
CA GLN A 23 -11.58 -24.61 1.48
C GLN A 23 -12.71 -24.38 0.47
N THR A 24 -13.91 -23.98 0.89
CA THR A 24 -15.03 -23.65 -0.01
C THR A 24 -14.70 -22.43 -0.87
N GLN A 25 -14.09 -21.40 -0.30
CA GLN A 25 -13.68 -20.20 -1.06
C GLN A 25 -12.54 -20.51 -2.03
N GLN A 26 -11.52 -21.25 -1.59
CA GLN A 26 -10.43 -21.71 -2.45
C GLN A 26 -10.93 -22.61 -3.58
N ASN A 27 -11.84 -23.53 -3.28
CA ASN A 27 -12.45 -24.41 -4.27
C ASN A 27 -13.30 -23.62 -5.27
N ALA A 28 -14.15 -22.70 -4.80
CA ALA A 28 -14.93 -21.82 -5.68
C ALA A 28 -14.02 -21.02 -6.61
N ARG A 29 -12.96 -20.40 -6.07
CA ARG A 29 -11.95 -19.68 -6.85
C ARG A 29 -11.29 -20.58 -7.89
N ARG A 30 -10.90 -21.80 -7.50
CA ARG A 30 -10.25 -22.76 -8.41
C ARG A 30 -11.20 -23.20 -9.53
N THR A 31 -12.46 -23.48 -9.20
CA THR A 31 -13.50 -23.86 -10.18
C THR A 31 -13.75 -22.73 -11.16
N SER A 32 -13.96 -21.50 -10.69
CA SER A 32 -14.16 -20.34 -11.57
C SER A 32 -12.96 -20.07 -12.47
N LEU A 33 -11.72 -20.25 -11.97
CA LEU A 33 -10.51 -20.11 -12.80
C LEU A 33 -10.35 -21.27 -13.81
N ALA A 34 -10.88 -22.45 -13.51
CA ALA A 34 -10.84 -23.60 -14.41
C ALA A 34 -11.79 -23.45 -15.61
N GLU A 35 -12.90 -22.72 -15.44
CA GLU A 35 -13.88 -22.44 -16.51
C GLU A 35 -13.37 -21.44 -17.56
N ILE A 36 -12.32 -20.67 -17.26
CA ILE A 36 -11.72 -19.72 -18.20
C ILE A 36 -11.05 -20.51 -19.35
N PRO A 37 -11.44 -20.29 -20.62
CA PRO A 37 -10.83 -20.95 -21.77
C PRO A 37 -9.33 -20.69 -21.85
N ALA A 38 -8.54 -21.67 -22.31
CA ALA A 38 -7.08 -21.56 -22.38
C ALA A 38 -6.61 -20.36 -23.22
N SER A 39 -7.34 -19.98 -24.28
CA SER A 39 -7.06 -18.80 -25.10
C SER A 39 -7.24 -17.46 -24.40
N GLN A 40 -7.93 -17.43 -23.26
CA GLN A 40 -8.14 -16.25 -22.41
C GLN A 40 -7.27 -16.26 -21.15
N LYS A 41 -6.57 -17.38 -20.88
CA LYS A 41 -5.63 -17.42 -19.77
C LYS A 41 -4.42 -16.58 -20.15
N ILE A 42 -4.16 -15.57 -19.34
CA ILE A 42 -2.92 -14.81 -19.41
C ILE A 42 -1.81 -15.81 -19.10
N GLU A 43 -0.83 -15.96 -20.01
CA GLU A 43 0.38 -16.71 -19.72
C GLU A 43 0.96 -16.16 -18.42
N THR A 44 1.37 -17.03 -17.51
CA THR A 44 2.01 -16.64 -16.24
C THR A 44 3.26 -15.83 -16.54
N GLN A 45 3.09 -14.52 -16.77
CA GLN A 45 4.15 -13.55 -16.70
C GLN A 45 4.71 -13.66 -15.29
N THR A 46 6.03 -13.63 -15.20
CA THR A 46 6.75 -13.44 -13.94
C THR A 46 6.05 -12.31 -13.20
N ASN A 47 5.42 -12.66 -12.08
CA ASN A 47 4.61 -11.71 -11.31
C ASN A 47 5.59 -10.70 -10.71
N GLN A 48 5.82 -9.58 -11.41
CA GLN A 48 6.76 -8.54 -10.99
C GLN A 48 6.44 -8.03 -9.57
N LEU A 49 5.20 -8.21 -9.11
CA LEU A 49 4.76 -7.91 -7.75
C LEU A 49 5.39 -8.80 -6.67
N ASN A 50 5.92 -9.98 -7.03
CA ASN A 50 6.64 -10.85 -6.09
C ASN A 50 8.14 -10.54 -6.01
N GLU A 51 8.67 -9.71 -6.92
CA GLU A 51 10.09 -9.35 -6.90
C GLU A 51 10.37 -8.40 -5.72
N LEU A 52 11.57 -8.52 -5.15
CA LEU A 52 12.02 -7.59 -4.12
C LEU A 52 12.31 -6.22 -4.72
N LEU A 53 12.03 -5.18 -3.94
CA LEU A 53 12.31 -3.80 -4.33
C LEU A 53 13.81 -3.56 -4.45
N GLN A 54 14.19 -2.87 -5.53
CA GLN A 54 15.51 -2.31 -5.74
C GLN A 54 15.55 -0.85 -5.26
N GLU A 55 16.75 -0.33 -4.98
CA GLU A 55 16.93 1.08 -4.55
C GLU A 55 16.36 2.09 -5.57
N GLU A 56 16.43 1.77 -6.86
CA GLU A 56 15.86 2.60 -7.94
C GLU A 56 14.34 2.72 -7.88
N HIS A 57 13.62 1.67 -7.46
CA HIS A 57 12.17 1.71 -7.30
C HIS A 57 11.79 2.72 -6.21
N VAL A 58 12.51 2.69 -5.08
CA VAL A 58 12.30 3.58 -3.94
C VAL A 58 12.67 5.01 -4.30
N LEU A 59 13.79 5.22 -4.99
CA LEU A 59 14.21 6.53 -5.48
C LEU A 59 13.17 7.14 -6.42
N ASN A 60 12.70 6.37 -7.42
CA ASN A 60 11.70 6.83 -8.37
C ASN A 60 10.38 7.20 -7.69
N ALA A 61 9.94 6.39 -6.71
CA ALA A 61 8.75 6.67 -5.92
C ALA A 61 8.90 7.96 -5.09
N LEU A 62 10.05 8.15 -4.42
CA LEU A 62 10.33 9.35 -3.64
C LEU A 62 10.34 10.61 -4.52
N MET A 63 11.00 10.56 -5.68
CA MET A 63 11.08 11.70 -6.59
C MET A 63 9.74 12.04 -7.24
N SER A 64 8.90 11.02 -7.46
CA SER A 64 7.53 11.18 -7.99
C SER A 64 6.52 11.64 -6.93
N SER A 65 6.88 11.63 -5.65
CA SER A 65 5.99 12.06 -4.55
C SER A 65 5.74 13.57 -4.60
N LYS A 66 4.49 13.99 -4.38
CA LYS A 66 4.05 15.38 -4.54
C LYS A 66 4.52 16.26 -3.37
N SER A 67 5.33 17.27 -3.69
CA SER A 67 5.69 18.33 -2.75
C SER A 67 4.53 19.31 -2.49
N GLY A 68 4.49 19.88 -1.29
CA GLY A 68 3.44 20.81 -0.83
C GLY A 68 2.08 20.14 -0.61
N SER A 69 2.05 18.81 -0.46
CA SER A 69 0.85 18.08 -0.10
C SER A 69 0.65 18.04 1.43
N ALA A 70 -0.59 17.81 1.86
CA ALA A 70 -0.87 17.57 3.27
C ALA A 70 -0.13 16.29 3.73
N THR A 71 0.40 16.34 4.94
CA THR A 71 1.14 15.22 5.54
C THR A 71 0.20 14.09 5.94
N GLY A 72 0.77 12.88 6.07
CA GLY A 72 0.06 11.72 6.60
C GLY A 72 -0.24 11.85 8.09
N ILE A 73 -0.76 10.78 8.68
CA ILE A 73 -1.08 10.71 10.12
C ILE A 73 0.16 10.89 11.02
N ASP A 74 1.35 10.59 10.48
CA ASP A 74 2.64 10.79 11.13
C ASP A 74 3.11 12.26 11.13
N GLY A 75 2.45 13.13 10.36
CA GLY A 75 2.84 14.52 10.20
C GLY A 75 4.12 14.73 9.39
N ILE A 76 4.67 13.69 8.75
CA ILE A 76 5.96 13.77 8.06
C ILE A 76 5.76 14.16 6.58
N PRO A 77 6.35 15.28 6.12
CA PRO A 77 6.26 15.70 4.72
C PRO A 77 7.23 14.95 3.82
N TYR A 78 6.87 14.78 2.54
CA TYR A 78 7.75 14.16 1.54
C TYR A 78 9.07 14.93 1.35
N GLU A 79 9.06 16.24 1.60
CA GLU A 79 10.22 17.12 1.57
C GLU A 79 11.30 16.69 2.55
N LEU A 80 10.93 16.15 3.72
CA LEU A 80 11.91 15.65 4.68
C LEU A 80 12.72 14.51 4.06
N TRP A 81 12.02 13.54 3.46
CA TRP A 81 12.63 12.37 2.85
C TRP A 81 13.49 12.74 1.64
N LYS A 82 13.02 13.67 0.79
CA LYS A 82 13.80 14.22 -0.33
C LYS A 82 15.06 14.93 0.18
N HIS A 83 14.94 15.73 1.25
CA HIS A 83 16.08 16.45 1.82
C HIS A 83 17.12 15.51 2.41
N LEU A 84 16.71 14.42 3.07
CA LEU A 84 17.64 13.39 3.56
C LEU A 84 18.39 12.71 2.41
N HIS A 85 17.70 12.46 1.29
CA HIS A 85 18.36 11.95 0.08
C HIS A 85 19.37 12.95 -0.46
N ASP A 86 19.00 14.22 -0.60
CA ASP A 86 19.91 15.27 -1.07
C ASP A 86 21.16 15.36 -0.20
N LYS A 87 21.00 15.35 1.13
CA LYS A 87 22.10 15.36 2.10
C LYS A 87 23.04 14.16 1.93
N TYR A 88 22.48 12.98 1.69
CA TYR A 88 23.27 11.79 1.38
C TYR A 88 24.06 11.95 0.08
N THR A 89 23.44 12.47 -0.98
CA THR A 89 24.15 12.69 -2.25
C THR A 89 25.27 13.72 -2.13
N GLU A 90 25.07 14.79 -1.35
CA GLU A 90 26.09 15.79 -1.04
C GLU A 90 27.29 15.18 -0.30
N ALA A 91 27.02 14.37 0.74
CA ALA A 91 28.07 13.68 1.50
C ALA A 91 28.82 12.68 0.63
N SER A 92 28.10 11.89 -0.18
CA SER A 92 28.70 10.90 -1.08
C SER A 92 29.61 11.55 -2.13
N LYS A 93 29.21 12.69 -2.72
CA LYS A 93 30.06 13.46 -3.64
C LYS A 93 31.36 13.95 -2.99
N LYS A 94 31.34 14.18 -1.68
CA LYS A 94 32.50 14.60 -0.89
C LYS A 94 33.28 13.43 -0.29
N ASN A 95 32.93 12.18 -0.60
CA ASN A 95 33.46 10.97 0.04
C ASN A 95 33.36 11.00 1.57
N GLN A 96 32.29 11.60 2.09
CA GLN A 96 31.98 11.66 3.52
C GLN A 96 30.93 10.62 3.89
N PRO A 97 30.95 10.10 5.13
CA PRO A 97 29.87 9.26 5.61
C PRO A 97 28.56 10.06 5.63
N GLY A 98 27.48 9.43 5.17
CA GLY A 98 26.15 10.02 5.12
C GLY A 98 25.06 8.97 5.30
N PHE A 99 23.90 9.40 5.77
CA PHE A 99 22.75 8.52 5.99
C PHE A 99 22.00 8.22 4.69
N ASN A 100 22.12 7.00 4.17
CA ASN A 100 21.44 6.60 2.94
C ASN A 100 19.97 6.23 3.22
N ILE A 101 19.07 7.21 3.08
CA ILE A 101 17.64 7.00 3.27
C ILE A 101 17.03 6.02 2.25
N ILE A 102 17.49 6.03 1.00
CA ILE A 102 16.95 5.16 -0.07
C ILE A 102 17.21 3.70 0.30
N LYS A 103 18.46 3.36 0.61
CA LYS A 103 18.84 2.02 1.05
C LYS A 103 18.11 1.59 2.31
N THR A 104 17.95 2.50 3.26
CA THR A 104 17.23 2.23 4.52
C THR A 104 15.76 1.87 4.24
N LEU A 105 15.07 2.67 3.43
CA LEU A 105 13.68 2.39 3.04
C LEU A 105 13.54 1.11 2.22
N THR A 106 14.48 0.82 1.32
CA THR A 106 14.50 -0.45 0.57
C THR A 106 14.60 -1.66 1.49
N ILE A 107 15.47 -1.61 2.51
CA ILE A 107 15.60 -2.68 3.51
C ILE A 107 14.29 -2.87 4.28
N VAL A 108 13.71 -1.78 4.79
CA VAL A 108 12.47 -1.84 5.58
C VAL A 108 11.31 -2.40 4.75
N MET A 109 11.13 -1.93 3.51
CA MET A 109 10.01 -2.37 2.68
C MET A 109 10.15 -3.84 2.27
N ASN A 110 11.38 -4.30 1.97
CA ASN A 110 11.63 -5.71 1.67
C ASN A 110 11.44 -6.60 2.91
N ASP A 111 11.82 -6.13 4.09
CA ASP A 111 11.56 -6.84 5.35
C ASP A 111 10.05 -7.03 5.58
N ILE A 112 9.27 -5.98 5.38
CA ILE A 112 7.79 -6.04 5.47
C ILE A 112 7.21 -7.00 4.41
N GLN A 113 7.73 -7.00 3.19
CA GLN A 113 7.27 -7.90 2.13
C GLN A 113 7.54 -9.38 2.46
N LEU A 114 8.68 -9.67 3.10
CA LEU A 114 9.10 -11.04 3.42
C LEU A 114 8.48 -11.57 4.72
N HIS A 115 8.30 -10.72 5.72
CA HIS A 115 7.93 -11.12 7.08
C HIS A 115 6.54 -10.62 7.50
N GLY A 116 5.92 -9.76 6.71
CA GLY A 116 4.69 -9.07 7.07
C GLY A 116 4.93 -7.91 8.04
N VAL A 117 3.83 -7.29 8.46
CA VAL A 117 3.85 -6.21 9.46
C VAL A 117 3.61 -6.80 10.85
N ASN A 118 4.19 -6.17 11.88
CA ASN A 118 3.83 -6.51 13.25
C ASN A 118 2.36 -6.11 13.51
N GLN A 119 1.57 -7.02 14.08
CA GLN A 119 0.15 -6.84 14.35
C GLN A 119 -0.14 -5.78 15.43
N ASP A 120 0.83 -5.52 16.30
CA ASP A 120 0.72 -4.51 17.36
C ASP A 120 1.08 -3.10 16.87
N LEU A 121 1.45 -2.95 15.59
CA LEU A 121 1.82 -1.66 15.00
C LEU A 121 0.71 -1.13 14.11
N ASP A 122 0.55 0.19 14.18
CA ASP A 122 -0.36 0.97 13.36
C ASP A 122 0.14 1.21 11.93
N PHE A 123 1.10 0.41 11.45
CA PHE A 123 1.71 0.60 10.13
C PHE A 123 0.68 0.51 8.99
N THR A 124 -0.32 -0.35 9.13
CA THR A 124 -1.40 -0.51 8.15
C THR A 124 -2.59 0.40 8.40
N LEU A 125 -2.51 1.34 9.36
CA LEU A 125 -3.57 2.31 9.55
C LEU A 125 -3.65 3.23 8.33
N GLY A 126 -4.75 3.11 7.60
CA GLY A 126 -5.09 4.01 6.50
C GLY A 126 -6.20 4.98 6.89
N TRP A 127 -6.17 6.17 6.30
CA TRP A 127 -7.30 7.10 6.38
C TRP A 127 -8.31 6.76 5.27
N MET A 128 -9.52 6.32 5.62
CA MET A 128 -10.63 6.30 4.66
C MET A 128 -11.10 7.72 4.40
N CYS A 129 -10.89 8.21 3.18
CA CYS A 129 -11.39 9.52 2.72
C CYS A 129 -12.60 9.27 1.81
N PRO A 130 -13.83 9.32 2.35
CA PRO A 130 -15.02 9.05 1.55
C PRO A 130 -15.15 10.12 0.46
N LEU A 131 -15.15 9.69 -0.80
CA LEU A 131 -15.22 10.54 -1.97
C LEU A 131 -16.64 10.50 -2.51
N TYR A 132 -17.37 11.60 -2.33
CA TYR A 132 -18.72 11.72 -2.85
C TYR A 132 -18.78 11.48 -4.36
N LYS A 133 -19.51 10.43 -4.75
CA LYS A 133 -19.73 10.05 -6.15
C LYS A 133 -21.22 10.23 -6.48
N LYS A 134 -21.57 11.42 -7.01
CA LYS A 134 -22.91 11.86 -7.50
C LYS A 134 -24.10 10.99 -7.04
N LYS A 135 -24.87 11.42 -6.03
CA LYS A 135 -26.18 10.88 -5.54
C LYS A 135 -26.67 11.66 -4.30
N ASP A 136 -27.47 11.07 -3.42
CA ASP A 136 -27.88 11.71 -2.15
C ASP A 136 -26.69 11.82 -1.18
N ARG A 137 -26.41 13.04 -0.70
CA ARG A 137 -25.32 13.38 0.24
C ARG A 137 -25.60 12.98 1.69
N THR A 138 -26.80 12.51 2.01
CA THR A 138 -27.16 12.07 3.37
C THR A 138 -26.83 10.59 3.63
N ARG A 139 -26.56 9.83 2.57
CA ARG A 139 -26.31 8.39 2.62
C ARG A 139 -24.82 8.09 2.57
N ILE A 140 -24.31 7.36 3.56
CA ILE A 140 -22.88 7.11 3.74
C ILE A 140 -22.30 6.24 2.61
N GLU A 141 -23.11 5.35 2.02
CA GLU A 141 -22.74 4.51 0.87
C GLU A 141 -22.48 5.29 -0.44
N ASN A 142 -22.85 6.57 -0.49
CA ASN A 142 -22.62 7.44 -1.65
C ASN A 142 -21.32 8.26 -1.53
N TYR A 143 -20.57 8.06 -0.45
CA TYR A 143 -19.23 8.60 -0.22
C TYR A 143 -18.22 7.46 -0.18
#